data_AF-A0A831S5C9-F1
#
_entry.id   AF-A0A831S5C9-F1
#
_cell.length_a   1.000
_cell.length_b   1.000
_cell.length_c   1.000
_cell.angle_alpha   90.00
_cell.angle_beta   90.00
_cell.angle_gamma   90.00
#
_symmetry.space_group_name_H-M   'P 1'
#
loop_
_entity.id
_entity.type
_entity.pdbx_description
1 polymer ?
#
loop_
_entity_poly.entity_id
_entity_poly.type
_entity_poly.pdbx_seq_one_letter_code
_entity_poly.pdbx_strand_id
1 'polypeptide(L)'
;MAKINMIETLKKYKTLLIVVVIVIVAFVGYSMFFDVSNNSGTVLVSKDTSAQKGGDNKLLVLLVNLKSITLDESLFSDSAFRSLIDFGQQLVPEPTGRQNPFAPVGSESI
;
A
#
# COMPACT_ATOMS: atom_id res chain seq x y z
N MET A 1 3.71 27.80 -58.77
CA MET A 1 4.06 27.04 -57.55
C MET A 1 5.44 27.48 -57.11
N ALA A 2 5.56 28.23 -56.02
CA ALA A 2 6.85 28.75 -55.56
C ALA A 2 7.68 27.62 -54.95
N LYS A 3 8.84 27.34 -55.53
CA LYS A 3 9.79 26.33 -55.03
C LYS A 3 10.57 26.98 -53.89
N ILE A 4 10.15 26.70 -52.65
CA ILE A 4 10.85 27.15 -51.45
C ILE A 4 12.17 26.38 -51.37
N ASN A 5 13.28 27.08 -51.59
CA ASN A 5 14.62 26.53 -51.40
C ASN A 5 14.88 26.33 -49.90
N MET A 6 14.51 25.14 -49.43
CA MET A 6 14.56 24.69 -48.04
C MET A 6 15.92 24.96 -47.36
N ILE A 7 17.01 24.87 -48.10
CA ILE A 7 18.38 25.05 -47.59
C ILE A 7 18.67 26.52 -47.19
N GLU A 8 18.12 27.50 -47.93
CA GLU A 8 18.32 28.92 -47.61
C GLU A 8 17.50 29.36 -46.40
N THR A 9 16.28 28.83 -46.27
CA THR A 9 15.45 29.04 -45.08
C THR A 9 16.09 28.42 -43.83
N LEU A 10 16.71 27.24 -43.95
CA LEU A 10 17.46 26.61 -42.85
C LEU A 10 18.67 27.44 -42.41
N LYS A 11 19.38 28.10 -43.33
CA LYS A 11 20.52 28.98 -43.01
C LYS A 11 20.09 30.29 -42.33
N LYS A 12 19.02 30.92 -42.83
CA LYS A 12 18.49 32.19 -42.27
C LYS A 12 17.94 32.00 -40.84
N TYR A 13 17.29 30.87 -40.59
CA TYR A 13 16.72 30.53 -39.28
C TYR A 13 17.61 29.57 -38.49
N LYS A 14 18.90 29.43 -38.82
CA LYS A 14 19.81 28.47 -38.18
C LYS A 14 19.83 28.60 -36.65
N THR A 15 19.88 29.84 -36.14
CA THR A 15 19.83 30.11 -34.70
C THR A 15 18.48 29.72 -34.09
N LEU A 16 17.39 30.02 -34.78
CA LEU A 16 16.03 29.67 -34.34
C LEU A 16 15.82 28.15 -34.37
N LEU A 17 16.36 27.45 -35.36
CA LEU A 17 16.33 26.00 -35.48
C LEU A 17 17.12 25.32 -34.35
N ILE A 18 18.29 25.85 -34.00
CA ILE A 18 19.07 25.39 -32.85
C ILE A 18 18.31 25.56 -31.53
N VAL A 19 17.64 26.70 -31.33
CA VAL A 19 16.81 26.93 -30.14
C VAL A 19 15.65 25.93 -30.09
N VAL A 20 14.98 25.68 -31.21
CA VAL A 20 13.89 24.68 -31.28
C VAL A 20 14.40 23.28 -30.95
N VAL A 21 15.56 22.88 -31.48
CA VAL A 21 16.17 21.57 -31.17
C VAL A 21 16.51 21.47 -29.67
N ILE A 22 17.05 22.53 -29.07
CA ILE A 22 17.36 22.55 -27.62
C ILE A 22 16.07 22.39 -26.79
N VAL A 23 14.98 23.09 -27.16
CA VAL A 23 13.70 22.97 -26.47
C VAL A 23 13.13 21.56 -26.57
N ILE A 24 13.23 20.92 -27.74
CA ILE A 24 12.78 19.53 -27.94
C ILE A 24 13.61 18.56 -27.08
N VAL A 25 14.93 18.71 -27.06
CA VAL A 25 15.82 17.87 -26.24
C VAL A 25 15.56 18.06 -24.75
N ALA A 26 15.35 19.31 -24.31
CA ALA A 26 14.99 19.62 -22.93
C ALA A 26 13.63 19.01 -22.55
N PHE A 27 12.64 19.08 -23.45
CA PHE A 27 11.32 18.50 -23.23
C PHE A 27 11.37 16.97 -23.15
N VAL A 28 12.08 16.31 -24.07
CA VAL A 28 12.25 14.85 -24.07
C VAL A 28 13.02 14.39 -22.83
N GLY A 29 14.13 15.06 -22.51
CA GLY A 29 14.90 14.78 -21.30
C GLY A 29 14.08 14.97 -20.03
N TYR A 30 13.26 16.02 -19.97
CA TYR A 30 12.32 16.25 -18.87
C TYR A 30 11.27 15.15 -18.80
N SER A 31 10.63 14.76 -19.91
CA SER A 31 9.61 13.71 -19.93
C SER A 31 10.16 12.32 -19.60
N MET A 32 11.44 12.07 -19.86
CA MET A 32 12.10 10.81 -19.52
C MET A 32 12.49 10.76 -18.04
N PHE A 33 12.75 11.92 -17.42
CA PHE A 33 13.12 12.02 -16.01
C PHE A 33 11.90 12.20 -15.08
N PHE A 34 10.88 12.91 -15.56
CA PHE A 34 9.56 13.05 -14.92
C PHE A 34 8.60 12.13 -15.64
N ASP A 35 8.55 10.87 -15.18
CA ASP A 35 7.58 9.89 -15.63
C ASP A 35 6.16 10.46 -15.39
N VAL A 36 5.49 10.91 -16.47
CA VAL A 36 4.06 11.27 -16.47
C VAL A 36 3.26 9.97 -16.48
N SER A 37 3.54 9.10 -15.52
CA SER A 37 2.72 7.94 -15.27
C SER A 37 1.44 8.43 -14.60
N ASN A 38 0.39 8.62 -15.41
CA ASN A 38 -0.99 8.76 -14.95
C ASN A 38 -1.53 7.45 -14.37
N ASN A 39 -0.68 6.65 -13.72
CA ASN A 39 -1.09 5.52 -12.93
C ASN A 39 -0.06 5.21 -11.82
N SER A 40 -0.59 5.23 -10.61
CA SER A 40 -0.16 4.46 -9.45
C SER A 40 1.11 4.88 -8.72
N GLY A 41 0.89 5.61 -7.61
CA GLY A 41 1.36 5.14 -6.30
C GLY A 41 2.87 5.00 -6.08
N THR A 42 3.71 5.80 -6.74
CA THR A 42 5.13 5.90 -6.36
C THR A 42 5.24 6.74 -5.09
N VAL A 43 5.21 6.04 -3.95
CA VAL A 43 5.72 6.54 -2.69
C VAL A 43 7.24 6.70 -2.87
N LEU A 44 7.72 7.93 -2.70
CA LEU A 44 9.13 8.23 -2.57
C LEU A 44 9.65 7.52 -1.30
N VAL A 45 10.17 6.31 -1.46
CA VAL A 45 10.95 5.66 -0.40
C VAL A 45 12.31 6.36 -0.41
N SER A 46 12.49 7.27 0.55
CA SER A 46 13.81 7.73 0.94
C SER A 46 14.65 6.50 1.22
N LYS A 47 15.72 6.35 0.43
CA LYS A 47 16.76 5.34 0.64
C LYS A 47 17.52 5.71 1.90
N ASP A 48 16.92 5.47 3.07
CA ASP A 48 17.66 5.39 4.31
C ASP A 48 18.43 4.06 4.28
N THR A 49 19.71 4.15 3.96
CA THR A 49 20.65 3.03 3.89
C THR A 49 20.93 2.35 5.25
N SER A 50 20.08 2.52 6.26
CA SER A 50 20.33 2.02 7.62
C SER A 50 19.06 1.74 8.45
N ALA A 51 18.06 1.02 7.93
CA ALA A 51 17.11 0.28 8.78
C ALA A 51 16.26 -0.72 7.97
N GLN A 52 16.01 -1.88 8.56
CA GLN A 52 15.01 -2.89 8.15
C GLN A 52 15.25 -3.69 6.87
N LYS A 53 16.25 -4.57 6.94
CA LYS A 53 16.09 -5.93 6.41
C LYS A 53 14.89 -6.60 7.11
N GLY A 54 13.73 -6.66 6.44
CA GLY A 54 12.83 -7.83 6.56
C GLY A 54 11.37 -7.63 7.01
N GLY A 55 10.89 -6.42 7.32
CA GLY A 55 9.52 -6.20 7.82
C GLY A 55 8.53 -5.64 6.78
N ASP A 56 8.98 -4.65 6.02
CA ASP A 56 8.08 -3.67 5.40
C ASP A 56 7.35 -4.25 4.18
N ASN A 57 8.04 -5.11 3.43
CA ASN A 57 7.46 -5.81 2.29
C ASN A 57 6.48 -6.93 2.72
N LYS A 58 6.67 -7.53 3.90
CA LYS A 58 5.79 -8.61 4.38
C LYS A 58 4.42 -8.08 4.78
N LEU A 59 4.37 -6.91 5.41
CA LEU A 59 3.11 -6.26 5.78
C LEU A 59 2.32 -5.85 4.54
N LEU A 60 2.98 -5.28 3.53
CA LEU A 60 2.34 -4.90 2.26
C LEU A 60 1.80 -6.12 1.51
N VAL A 61 2.56 -7.21 1.43
CA VAL A 61 2.10 -8.47 0.84
C VAL A 61 0.90 -9.04 1.61
N LEU A 62 0.93 -9.00 2.94
CA LEU A 62 -0.21 -9.43 3.76
C LEU A 62 -1.45 -8.55 3.51
N LEU A 63 -1.27 -7.23 3.40
CA LEU A 63 -2.38 -6.31 3.12
C LEU A 63 -3.02 -6.57 1.75
N VAL A 64 -2.20 -6.82 0.72
CA VAL A 64 -2.70 -7.17 -0.61
C VAL A 64 -3.47 -8.48 -0.58
N ASN A 65 -2.96 -9.48 0.15
CA ASN A 65 -3.64 -10.75 0.33
C ASN A 65 -4.97 -10.57 1.07
N LEU A 66 -5.01 -9.83 2.18
CA LEU A 66 -6.25 -9.55 2.93
C LEU A 66 -7.27 -8.77 2.11
N LYS A 67 -6.83 -7.80 1.28
CA LYS A 67 -7.72 -7.08 0.36
C LYS A 67 -8.36 -7.99 -0.68
N SER A 68 -7.69 -9.07 -1.07
CA SER A 68 -8.20 -10.04 -2.06
C SER A 68 -9.13 -11.10 -1.47
N ILE A 69 -9.26 -11.18 -0.14
CA ILE A 69 -10.18 -12.12 0.49
C ILE A 69 -11.60 -11.59 0.33
N THR A 70 -12.34 -12.21 -0.58
CA THR A 70 -13.79 -12.04 -0.70
C THR A 70 -14.46 -13.14 0.11
N LEU A 71 -15.32 -12.76 1.05
CA LEU A 71 -16.12 -13.72 1.80
C LEU A 71 -17.36 -14.07 0.98
N ASP A 72 -17.57 -15.37 0.74
CA ASP A 72 -18.78 -15.83 0.04
C ASP A 72 -19.99 -15.76 0.99
N GLU A 73 -20.90 -14.84 0.71
CA GLU A 73 -22.10 -14.64 1.51
C GLU A 73 -23.11 -15.79 1.38
N SER A 74 -22.98 -16.64 0.35
CA SER A 74 -23.86 -17.80 0.19
C SER A 74 -23.69 -18.81 1.32
N LEU A 75 -22.51 -18.87 1.94
CA LEU A 75 -22.22 -19.74 3.08
C LEU A 75 -23.15 -19.45 4.27
N PHE A 76 -23.48 -18.18 4.52
CA PHE A 76 -24.42 -17.79 5.59
C PHE A 76 -25.88 -18.08 5.26
N SER A 77 -26.19 -18.33 3.99
CA SER A 77 -27.52 -18.71 3.53
C SER A 77 -27.73 -20.22 3.53
N ASP A 78 -26.66 -21.01 3.65
CA ASP A 78 -26.71 -22.47 3.69
C ASP A 78 -27.48 -22.98 4.91
N SER A 79 -28.32 -23.99 4.70
CA SER A 79 -29.14 -24.59 5.76
C SER A 79 -28.30 -25.24 6.86
N ALA A 80 -27.13 -25.81 6.52
CA ALA A 80 -26.21 -26.38 7.48
C ALA A 80 -25.59 -25.28 8.35
N PHE A 81 -25.19 -24.15 7.77
CA PHE A 81 -24.68 -23.00 8.53
C PHE A 81 -25.72 -22.45 9.49
N ARG A 82 -26.97 -22.31 9.03
CA ARG A 82 -28.10 -21.84 9.86
C ARG A 82 -28.51 -22.83 10.95
N SER A 83 -28.13 -24.10 10.82
CA SER A 83 -28.39 -25.14 11.81
C SER A 83 -27.35 -25.19 12.92
N LEU A 84 -26.25 -24.43 12.85
CA LEU A 84 -25.30 -24.35 13.96
C LEU A 84 -25.98 -23.71 15.16
N ILE A 85 -25.93 -24.43 16.29
CA ILE A 85 -26.36 -23.93 17.59
C ILE A 85 -25.12 -23.50 18.38
N ASP A 86 -25.26 -22.42 19.12
CA ASP A 86 -24.23 -22.00 20.07
C ASP A 86 -24.21 -22.96 21.27
N PHE A 87 -23.04 -23.52 21.56
CA PHE A 87 -22.80 -24.42 22.70
C PHE A 87 -22.15 -23.68 23.88
N GLY A 88 -22.13 -22.35 23.86
CA GLY A 88 -21.67 -21.54 24.97
C GLY A 88 -22.39 -21.89 26.26
N GLN A 89 -21.63 -22.28 27.27
CA GLN A 89 -22.14 -22.45 28.63
C GLN A 89 -22.09 -21.10 29.35
N GLN A 90 -23.18 -20.72 30.03
CA GLN A 90 -23.11 -19.60 30.96
C GLN A 90 -22.12 -19.92 32.06
N LEU A 91 -21.08 -19.09 32.16
CA LEU A 91 -20.13 -19.16 33.26
C LEU A 91 -20.83 -18.63 34.51
N VAL A 92 -20.95 -19.48 35.52
CA VAL A 92 -21.38 -19.05 36.85
C VAL A 92 -20.23 -18.20 37.43
N PRO A 93 -20.49 -17.01 37.96
CA PRO A 93 -19.46 -16.22 38.63
C PRO A 93 -18.83 -17.03 39.76
N GLU A 94 -17.54 -17.34 39.63
CA GLU A 94 -16.77 -17.92 40.71
C GLU A 94 -16.34 -16.81 41.68
N PRO A 95 -16.28 -17.10 43.00
CA PRO A 95 -15.76 -16.14 43.95
C PRO A 95 -14.34 -15.75 43.57
N THR A 96 -14.02 -14.46 43.69
CA THR A 96 -12.65 -13.99 43.56
C THR A 96 -11.75 -14.77 44.53
N GLY A 97 -10.60 -15.23 44.05
CA GLY A 97 -9.66 -16.00 44.88
C GLY A 97 -9.24 -15.24 46.14
N ARG A 98 -8.58 -15.96 47.07
CA ARG A 98 -8.07 -15.35 48.31
C ARG A 98 -7.18 -14.15 47.96
N GLN A 99 -7.31 -13.07 48.73
CA GLN A 99 -6.49 -11.87 48.57
C GLN A 99 -4.99 -12.19 48.57
N ASN A 100 -4.58 -13.17 49.39
CA ASN A 100 -3.25 -13.75 49.36
C ASN A 100 -3.32 -15.26 49.06
N PRO A 101 -2.89 -15.72 47.88
CA PRO A 101 -2.96 -17.14 47.51
C PRO A 101 -2.03 -18.02 48.36
N PHE A 102 -1.07 -17.44 49.07
CA PHE A 102 -0.08 -18.16 49.89
C PHE A 102 -0.36 -18.09 51.40
N ALA A 103 -1.44 -17.45 51.85
CA ALA A 103 -1.78 -17.43 53.27
C ALA A 103 -2.09 -18.84 53.79
N PRO A 104 -1.61 -19.21 55.00
CA PRO A 104 -2.03 -20.43 55.66
C PRO A 104 -3.56 -20.52 55.76
N VAL A 105 -4.13 -21.70 55.50
CA VAL A 105 -5.58 -21.92 55.61
C VAL A 105 -6.06 -21.60 57.03
N GLY A 106 -7.02 -20.68 57.14
CA GLY A 106 -7.59 -20.25 58.42
C GLY A 106 -6.99 -18.96 59.02
N SER A 107 -6.04 -18.31 58.34
CA SER A 107 -5.49 -17.00 58.77
C SER A 107 -6.12 -15.80 58.05
N GLU A 108 -7.26 -16.00 57.38
CA GLU A 108 -7.98 -14.95 56.68
C GLU A 108 -8.60 -14.01 57.75
N SER A 109 -8.05 -12.82 57.93
CA SER A 109 -8.60 -11.82 58.85
C SER A 109 -9.89 -11.23 58.26
N ILE A 110 -10.99 -11.28 59.05
CA ILE A 110 -12.31 -10.69 58.75
C ILE A 110 -12.19 -9.22 58.39
#